data_AF-A0A554KYW6-F1
#
_entry.id   AF-A0A554KYW6-F1
#
_cell.length_a   1.000
_cell.length_b   1.000
_cell.length_c   1.000
_cell.angle_alpha   90.00
_cell.angle_beta   90.00
_cell.angle_gamma   90.00
#
_symmetry.space_group_name_H-M   'P 1'
#
loop_
_entity.id
_entity.type
_entity.pdbx_description
1 polymer ?
#
loop_
_entity_poly.entity_id
_entity_poly.type
_entity_poly.pdbx_seq_one_letter_code
_entity_poly.pdbx_strand_id
1 'polypeptide(L)'
;MAHKQSGWETIGTVCVDSGTIVICDPISTDLTKIQESLLSKSNEEFTKLSWEINNDEEAPRCKTVVFCPGIGDGFYPVMAKVETLEVWGKRITEIKIDFMADLK
;
A
#
# COMPACT_ATOMS: atom_id res chain seq x y z
N MET A 1 -23.37 -26.08 -0.30
CA MET A 1 -23.12 -24.63 -0.50
C MET A 1 -22.15 -24.20 0.58
N ALA A 2 -20.91 -23.84 0.22
CA ALA A 2 -19.89 -23.46 1.21
C ALA A 2 -20.20 -22.08 1.79
N HIS A 3 -20.10 -21.94 3.11
CA HIS A 3 -20.34 -20.69 3.82
C HIS A 3 -19.34 -19.62 3.36
N LYS A 4 -19.86 -18.49 2.85
CA LYS A 4 -19.08 -17.29 2.52
C LYS A 4 -18.74 -16.57 3.83
N GLN A 5 -17.63 -16.93 4.47
CA GLN A 5 -17.03 -16.07 5.50
C GLN A 5 -16.35 -14.89 4.78
N SER A 6 -16.92 -13.71 4.98
CA SER A 6 -16.37 -12.42 4.54
C SER A 6 -16.23 -11.56 5.78
N GLY A 7 -15.00 -11.19 6.11
CA GLY A 7 -14.69 -10.34 7.25
C GLY A 7 -13.56 -9.37 6.91
N TRP A 8 -13.61 -8.20 7.56
CA TRP A 8 -12.48 -7.28 7.61
C TRP A 8 -11.62 -7.66 8.81
N GLU A 9 -10.32 -7.85 8.58
CA GLU A 9 -9.33 -8.09 9.62
C GLU A 9 -8.20 -7.05 9.53
N THR A 10 -7.72 -6.57 10.68
CA THR A 10 -6.52 -5.73 10.72
C THR A 10 -5.30 -6.62 10.51
N ILE A 11 -4.55 -6.37 9.44
CA ILE A 11 -3.37 -7.15 9.07
C ILE A 11 -2.06 -6.46 9.43
N GLY A 12 -2.13 -5.19 9.85
CA GLY A 12 -0.96 -4.43 10.28
C GLY A 12 -1.24 -2.94 10.40
N THR A 13 -0.17 -2.17 10.41
CA THR A 13 -0.17 -0.71 10.50
C THR A 13 0.81 -0.13 9.50
N VAL A 14 0.48 0.99 8.90
CA VAL A 14 1.41 1.79 8.07
C VAL A 14 1.75 3.07 8.82
N CYS A 15 3.04 3.40 8.86
CA CYS A 15 3.51 4.69 9.35
C CYS A 15 3.47 5.69 8.18
N VAL A 16 2.95 6.88 8.44
CA VAL A 16 3.02 8.02 7.51
C VAL A 16 3.78 9.13 8.21
N ASP A 17 4.79 9.65 7.53
CA ASP A 17 5.56 10.81 7.91
C ASP A 17 5.55 11.78 6.71
N SER A 18 5.27 13.06 6.95
CA SER A 18 5.14 14.10 5.93
C SER A 18 4.08 13.81 4.85
N GLY A 19 3.11 12.95 5.18
CA GLY A 19 1.89 12.74 4.42
C GLY A 19 2.03 11.91 3.14
N THR A 20 3.05 11.07 2.97
CA THR A 20 3.22 10.24 1.75
C THR A 20 3.22 8.75 2.05
N ILE A 21 2.53 7.97 1.21
CA ILE A 21 2.50 6.50 1.28
C ILE A 21 2.97 5.89 -0.02
N VAL A 22 3.74 4.80 0.10
CA VAL A 22 4.10 3.91 -1.00
C VAL A 22 3.54 2.52 -0.74
N ILE A 23 2.79 1.99 -1.71
CA ILE A 23 2.33 0.60 -1.74
C ILE A 23 3.03 -0.06 -2.91
N CYS A 24 3.79 -1.14 -2.65
CA CYS A 24 4.54 -1.85 -3.69
C CYS A 24 4.41 -3.38 -3.57
N ASP A 25 4.60 -4.08 -4.69
CA ASP A 25 4.76 -5.54 -4.71
C ASP A 25 6.12 -5.92 -4.08
N PRO A 26 6.17 -6.80 -3.06
CA PRO A 26 7.42 -7.22 -2.41
C PRO A 26 8.39 -7.98 -3.34
N ILE A 27 7.95 -8.44 -4.53
CA ILE A 27 8.74 -9.34 -5.39
C ILE A 27 9.96 -8.68 -6.06
N SER A 28 10.08 -7.35 -6.08
CA SER A 28 11.09 -6.73 -6.95
C SER A 28 11.49 -5.32 -6.52
N THR A 29 12.12 -5.10 -5.36
CA THR A 29 12.99 -3.92 -5.22
C THR A 29 13.88 -3.98 -3.99
N ASP A 30 15.10 -3.47 -4.13
CA ASP A 30 15.87 -2.94 -3.01
C ASP A 30 15.09 -1.76 -2.42
N LEU A 31 14.40 -1.99 -1.30
CA LEU A 31 13.58 -0.98 -0.61
C LEU A 31 14.37 0.29 -0.27
N THR A 32 15.70 0.18 -0.16
CA THR A 32 16.60 1.30 0.11
C THR A 32 16.58 2.32 -1.03
N LYS A 33 16.58 1.86 -2.29
CA LYS A 33 16.50 2.76 -3.47
C LYS A 33 15.18 3.53 -3.53
N ILE A 34 14.08 2.86 -3.16
CA ILE A 34 12.76 3.51 -3.09
C ILE A 34 12.78 4.57 -1.99
N GLN A 35 13.33 4.24 -0.83
CA GLN A 35 13.45 5.17 0.29
C GLN A 35 14.29 6.41 -0.06
N GLU A 36 15.43 6.24 -0.72
CA GLU A 36 16.27 7.35 -1.18
C GLU A 36 15.55 8.24 -2.21
N SER A 37 14.80 7.63 -3.13
CA SER A 37 14.00 8.35 -4.13
C SER A 37 12.84 9.14 -3.50
N LEU A 38 12.23 8.61 -2.43
CA LEU A 38 11.19 9.31 -1.66
C LEU A 38 11.75 10.50 -0.88
N LEU A 39 12.90 10.34 -0.23
CA LEU A 39 13.51 11.37 0.61
C LEU A 39 14.06 12.57 -0.18
N SER A 40 14.29 12.42 -1.48
CA SER A 40 14.90 13.44 -2.33
C SER A 40 13.91 14.25 -3.17
N LYS A 41 12.61 13.89 -3.16
CA LYS A 41 11.58 14.48 -4.03
C LYS A 41 10.64 15.39 -3.27
N SER A 42 10.15 16.42 -3.96
CA SER A 42 9.11 17.33 -3.47
C SER A 42 7.71 16.73 -3.63
N ASN A 43 6.72 17.25 -2.90
CA ASN A 43 5.35 16.73 -2.91
C ASN A 43 4.68 16.68 -4.29
N GLU A 44 5.07 17.57 -5.21
CA GLU A 44 4.53 17.62 -6.58
C GLU A 44 5.05 16.48 -7.48
N GLU A 45 6.11 15.79 -7.06
CA GLU A 45 6.80 14.77 -7.88
C GLU A 45 6.34 13.33 -7.60
N PHE A 46 5.43 13.11 -6.65
CA PHE A 46 5.01 11.76 -6.24
C PHE A 46 4.22 10.99 -7.30
N THR A 47 3.39 11.67 -8.10
CA THR A 47 2.69 11.03 -9.23
C THR A 47 3.69 10.51 -10.26
N LYS A 48 4.79 11.26 -10.46
CA LYS A 48 5.89 10.87 -11.35
C LYS A 48 6.67 9.68 -10.77
N LEU A 49 6.88 9.66 -9.45
CA LEU A 49 7.57 8.57 -8.76
C LEU A 49 6.89 7.21 -8.94
N SER A 50 5.55 7.15 -8.88
CA SER A 50 4.82 5.91 -9.16
C SER A 50 5.12 5.37 -10.57
N TRP A 51 5.15 6.25 -11.57
CA TRP A 51 5.47 5.87 -12.94
C TRP A 51 6.92 5.44 -13.10
N GLU A 52 7.86 6.19 -12.50
CA GLU A 52 9.30 5.88 -12.54
C GLU A 52 9.60 4.50 -11.96
N ILE A 53 9.08 4.17 -10.77
CA ILE A 53 9.29 2.84 -10.14
C ILE A 53 8.69 1.71 -11.00
N ASN A 54 7.51 1.95 -11.60
CA ASN A 54 6.82 0.94 -12.41
C ASN A 54 7.47 0.65 -13.76
N ASN A 55 8.36 1.52 -14.23
CA ASN A 55 9.07 1.41 -15.51
C ASN A 55 10.58 1.28 -15.34
N ASP A 56 11.07 1.01 -14.12
CA ASP A 56 12.47 0.74 -13.86
C ASP A 56 12.90 -0.59 -14.51
N GLU A 57 13.88 -0.54 -15.41
CA GLU A 57 14.42 -1.70 -16.11
C GLU A 57 15.14 -2.68 -15.15
N GLU A 58 15.62 -2.20 -14.00
CA GLU A 58 16.21 -3.03 -12.94
C GLU A 58 15.15 -3.68 -12.03
N ALA A 59 13.91 -3.16 -12.04
CA ALA A 59 12.79 -3.66 -11.25
C ALA A 59 11.50 -3.89 -12.07
N PRO A 60 11.55 -4.63 -13.20
CA PRO A 60 10.50 -4.65 -14.23
C PRO A 60 9.17 -5.29 -13.78
N ARG A 61 9.12 -5.86 -12.57
CA ARG A 61 7.93 -6.49 -12.00
C ARG A 61 7.38 -5.77 -10.78
N CYS A 62 8.04 -4.71 -10.31
CA CYS A 62 7.49 -3.92 -9.21
C CYS A 62 6.24 -3.19 -9.69
N LYS A 63 5.16 -3.32 -8.93
CA LYS A 63 3.96 -2.50 -9.11
C LYS A 63 3.76 -1.64 -7.88
N THR A 64 3.88 -0.34 -8.08
CA THR A 64 3.92 0.66 -7.03
C THR A 64 2.89 1.75 -7.28
N VAL A 65 2.23 2.16 -6.20
CA VAL A 65 1.35 3.32 -6.13
C VAL A 65 1.84 4.21 -5.01
N VAL A 66 2.09 5.47 -5.32
CA VAL A 66 2.48 6.52 -4.39
C VAL A 66 1.38 7.57 -4.36
N PHE A 67 0.93 7.95 -3.16
CA PHE A 67 -0.06 9.01 -3.01
C PHE A 67 0.09 9.72 -1.65
N CYS A 68 -0.46 10.93 -1.60
CA CYS A 68 -0.50 11.78 -0.41
C CYS A 68 -1.94 11.86 0.11
N PRO A 69 -2.31 11.23 1.24
CA PRO A 69 -3.67 11.33 1.79
C PRO A 69 -4.03 12.73 2.32
N GLY A 70 -3.07 13.63 2.49
CA GLY A 70 -3.30 14.98 3.06
C GLY A 70 -3.61 14.98 4.56
N ILE A 71 -3.48 13.84 5.22
CA ILE A 71 -3.58 13.67 6.67
C ILE A 71 -2.15 13.47 7.21
N GLY A 72 -1.83 14.13 8.32
CA GLY A 72 -0.47 14.26 8.86
C GLY A 72 0.12 12.97 9.44
N ASP A 73 1.24 13.15 10.14
CA ASP A 73 2.04 12.04 10.66
C ASP A 73 1.24 11.12 11.59
N GLY A 74 1.44 9.82 11.47
CA GLY A 74 0.70 8.85 12.29
C GLY A 74 0.87 7.39 11.90
N PHE A 75 0.23 6.52 12.68
CA PHE A 75 0.17 5.09 12.44
C PHE A 75 -1.27 4.69 12.12
N TYR A 76 -1.50 4.22 10.90
CA TYR A 76 -2.86 3.94 10.41
C TYR A 76 -3.07 2.44 10.23
N PRO A 77 -4.22 1.89 10.67
CA PRO A 77 -4.50 0.47 10.54
C PRO A 77 -4.70 0.10 9.08
N VAL A 78 -4.01 -0.97 8.67
CA VAL A 78 -4.21 -1.63 7.37
C VAL A 78 -5.15 -2.81 7.60
N MET A 79 -6.32 -2.73 6.99
CA MET A 79 -7.32 -3.79 7.00
C MET A 79 -7.35 -4.53 5.68
N ALA A 80 -7.51 -5.85 5.75
CA ALA A 80 -7.79 -6.69 4.61
C ALA A 80 -9.20 -7.25 4.69
N LYS A 81 -9.90 -7.25 3.56
CA LYS A 81 -11.10 -8.07 3.39
C LYS A 81 -10.66 -9.43 2.88
N VAL A 82 -10.99 -10.47 3.64
CA VAL A 82 -10.61 -11.82 3.28
C VAL A 82 -11.85 -12.64 2.94
N GLU A 83 -11.82 -13.23 1.75
CA GLU A 83 -12.91 -14.03 1.20
C GLU A 83 -12.37 -15.39 0.77
N THR A 84 -13.18 -16.44 0.90
CA THR A 84 -12.86 -17.76 0.33
C THR A 84 -13.51 -17.87 -1.04
N LEU A 85 -12.66 -17.90 -2.08
CA LEU A 85 -13.07 -18.03 -3.47
C LEU A 85 -13.10 -19.51 -3.86
N GLU A 86 -14.08 -19.90 -4.68
CA GLU A 86 -14.33 -21.32 -5.03
C GLU A 86 -13.11 -22.02 -5.63
N VAL A 87 -12.41 -21.36 -6.55
CA VAL A 87 -11.24 -21.93 -7.25
C VAL A 87 -9.93 -21.63 -6.51
N TRP A 88 -9.87 -20.51 -5.79
CA TRP A 88 -8.60 -19.96 -5.30
C TRP A 88 -8.42 -20.10 -3.78
N GLY A 89 -9.44 -20.56 -3.05
CA GLY A 89 -9.41 -20.65 -1.58
C GLY A 89 -9.43 -19.27 -0.90
N LYS A 90 -8.92 -19.20 0.33
CA LYS A 90 -8.85 -17.96 1.13
C LYS A 90 -7.92 -16.93 0.46
N ARG A 91 -8.44 -15.74 0.15
CA ARG A 91 -7.73 -14.65 -0.54
C ARG A 91 -8.10 -13.29 0.04
N ILE A 92 -7.13 -12.39 0.07
CA ILE A 92 -7.39 -10.96 0.26
C ILE A 92 -8.01 -10.44 -1.04
N THR A 93 -9.18 -9.82 -0.96
CA THR A 93 -9.86 -9.23 -2.11
C THR A 93 -9.86 -7.71 -2.09
N GLU A 94 -9.69 -7.10 -0.91
CA GLU A 94 -9.59 -5.64 -0.74
C GLU A 94 -8.60 -5.32 0.37
N ILE A 95 -7.86 -4.21 0.22
CA ILE A 95 -7.07 -3.58 1.28
C ILE A 95 -7.63 -2.18 1.54
N LYS A 96 -7.71 -1.80 2.81
CA LYS A 96 -8.15 -0.47 3.24
C LYS A 96 -7.20 0.06 4.30
N ILE A 97 -6.76 1.30 4.13
CA ILE A 97 -6.04 2.06 5.15
C ILE A 97 -7.03 3.11 5.68
N ASP A 98 -7.34 3.08 6.97
CA ASP A 98 -8.32 4.00 7.57
C ASP A 98 -7.62 5.13 8.31
N PHE A 99 -7.49 6.27 7.63
CA PHE A 99 -6.84 7.48 8.15
C PHE A 99 -7.64 8.20 9.25
N MET A 100 -8.90 7.79 9.47
CA MET A 100 -9.81 8.43 10.41
C MET A 100 -10.21 7.47 11.53
N ALA A 101 -9.49 6.35 11.71
CA ALA A 101 -9.83 5.32 12.68
C ALA A 101 -9.94 5.86 14.11
N ASP A 102 -9.06 6.79 14.49
CA ASP A 102 -9.00 7.38 15.83
C ASP A 102 -9.99 8.53 16.06
N LEU A 103 -10.73 8.95 15.03
CA LEU A 103 -11.70 10.04 15.09
C LEU A 103 -13.17 9.56 15.18
N LYS A 104 -13.39 8.25 15.32
CA LYS A 104 -14.71 7.60 15.33
C LYS A 104 -15.20 7.26 16.73
#